data_AF-A0ABD2PKN6-F1
#
_entry.id   AF-A0ABD2PKN6-F1
#
_cell.length_a   1.000
_cell.length_b   1.000
_cell.length_c   1.000
_cell.angle_alpha   90.00
_cell.angle_beta   90.00
_cell.angle_gamma   90.00
#
_symmetry.space_group_name_H-M   'P 1'
#
loop_
_entity.id
_entity.type
_entity.pdbx_description
1 polymer ?
#
loop_
_entity_poly.entity_id
_entity_poly.type
_entity_poly.pdbx_seq_one_letter_code
_entity_poly.pdbx_strand_id
1 'polypeptide(L)'
;MSVVDEVIKILNSMKISASTAESTENSVVTMDAESIETAVSVTNRCLAVGDDEVLQVIAQKLGDFVPIIGEGENLAQVVAILEKMLYKIEEILVAKSISASFVTIIPHLSPNLACNCATNLVRTLVAEDLYCSCKKVLPEMMVALYPHVNAKLQQDLRFRFMQYADYEEEVPI
;
A
#
# COMPACT_ATOMS: atom_id res chain seq x y z
N MET A 1 -19.43 19.61 -7.22
CA MET A 1 -18.35 18.71 -7.65
C MET A 1 -17.95 17.95 -6.40
N SER A 2 -18.03 16.61 -6.40
CA SER A 2 -17.70 15.83 -5.20
C SER A 2 -16.18 15.88 -4.96
N VAL A 3 -15.74 15.86 -3.70
CA VAL A 3 -14.32 15.71 -3.36
C VAL A 3 -13.76 14.43 -4.00
N VAL A 4 -14.60 13.40 -4.13
CA VAL A 4 -14.33 12.14 -4.83
C VAL A 4 -13.96 12.40 -6.29
N ASP A 5 -14.75 13.20 -7.01
CA ASP A 5 -14.52 13.49 -8.44
C ASP A 5 -13.21 14.25 -8.64
N GLU A 6 -12.87 15.13 -7.71
CA GLU A 6 -11.67 15.95 -7.77
C GLU A 6 -10.41 15.12 -7.47
N VAL A 7 -10.49 14.21 -6.49
CA VAL A 7 -9.43 13.24 -6.17
C VAL A 7 -9.22 12.26 -7.32
N ILE A 8 -10.30 11.68 -7.87
CA ILE A 8 -10.23 10.78 -9.02
C ILE A 8 -9.68 11.52 -10.24
N LYS A 9 -10.06 12.79 -10.46
CA LYS A 9 -9.54 13.60 -11.56
C LYS A 9 -8.04 13.89 -11.38
N ILE A 10 -7.58 14.17 -10.15
CA ILE A 10 -6.15 14.36 -9.86
C ILE A 10 -5.39 13.05 -10.11
N LEU A 11 -5.84 11.92 -9.56
CA LEU A 11 -5.21 10.61 -9.76
C LEU A 11 -5.21 10.17 -11.23
N ASN A 12 -6.30 10.42 -11.96
CA ASN A 12 -6.37 10.12 -13.39
C ASN A 12 -5.52 11.07 -14.22
N SER A 13 -5.36 12.33 -13.81
CA SER A 13 -4.47 13.27 -14.50
C SER A 13 -3.01 12.84 -14.38
N MET A 14 -2.60 12.27 -13.24
CA MET A 14 -1.28 11.62 -13.09
C MET A 14 -1.08 10.48 -14.10
N LYS A 15 -2.13 9.69 -14.37
CA LYS A 15 -2.10 8.61 -15.38
C LYS A 15 -1.99 9.14 -16.82
N ILE A 16 -2.59 10.30 -17.11
CA ILE A 16 -2.62 10.88 -18.46
C ILE A 16 -1.33 11.62 -18.79
N SER A 17 -0.71 12.34 -17.85
CA SER A 17 0.59 12.98 -18.05
C SER A 17 1.69 11.98 -18.44
N ALA A 18 1.60 10.75 -17.91
CA ALA A 18 2.48 9.64 -18.27
C ALA A 18 2.19 9.03 -19.66
N SER A 19 0.97 9.21 -20.20
CA SER A 19 0.51 8.60 -21.46
C SER A 19 0.67 9.49 -22.69
N THR A 20 0.92 10.80 -22.54
CA THR A 20 1.05 11.74 -23.67
C THR A 20 2.47 11.87 -24.25
N ALA A 21 3.43 11.08 -23.79
CA ALA A 21 4.79 11.05 -24.34
C ALA A 21 4.97 9.95 -25.40
N GLU A 22 4.16 9.96 -26.46
CA GLU A 22 4.49 9.20 -27.68
C GLU A 22 5.26 10.12 -28.64
N SER A 23 6.59 10.03 -28.61
CA SER A 23 7.43 9.75 -29.78
C SER A 23 8.91 9.76 -29.39
N THR A 24 9.60 8.69 -29.77
CA THR A 24 11.06 8.48 -29.83
C THR A 24 11.76 8.00 -28.54
N GLU A 25 12.29 6.77 -28.66
CA GLU A 25 13.37 6.14 -27.85
C GLU A 25 13.11 5.88 -26.36
N ASN A 26 12.80 4.61 -26.05
CA ASN A 26 13.27 3.84 -24.88
C ASN A 26 13.51 4.62 -23.56
N SER A 27 12.61 5.52 -23.17
CA SER A 27 12.66 6.20 -21.88
C SER A 27 11.67 5.54 -20.94
N VAL A 28 12.19 5.00 -19.84
CA VAL A 28 11.39 4.63 -18.67
C VAL A 28 10.63 5.89 -18.27
N VAL A 29 9.31 5.89 -18.46
CA VAL A 29 8.44 6.99 -18.05
C VAL A 29 8.43 6.97 -16.53
N THR A 30 9.29 7.78 -15.91
CA THR A 30 9.30 7.96 -14.46
C THR A 30 8.20 8.96 -14.11
N MET A 31 7.23 8.56 -13.27
CA MET A 31 6.52 9.56 -12.46
C MET A 31 7.55 10.43 -11.73
N ASP A 32 7.45 11.74 -11.89
CA ASP A 32 8.27 12.70 -11.15
C ASP A 32 7.90 12.67 -9.65
N ALA A 33 8.84 13.06 -8.80
CA ALA A 33 8.64 13.11 -7.34
C ALA A 33 7.42 13.98 -6.95
N GLU A 34 7.08 14.97 -7.79
CA GLU A 34 5.96 15.90 -7.62
C GLU A 34 4.59 15.19 -7.71
N SER A 35 4.46 14.19 -8.59
CA SER A 35 3.24 13.37 -8.70
C SER A 35 3.04 12.48 -7.47
N ILE A 36 4.11 11.96 -6.88
CA ILE A 36 4.06 11.16 -5.65
C ILE A 36 3.73 12.04 -4.45
N GLU A 37 4.35 13.22 -4.34
CA GLU A 37 4.05 14.20 -3.30
C GLU A 37 2.57 14.63 -3.33
N THR A 38 2.03 14.81 -4.53
CA THR A 38 0.60 15.10 -4.72
C THR A 38 -0.28 13.93 -4.29
N ALA A 39 0.08 12.68 -4.61
CA ALA A 39 -0.65 11.50 -4.15
C ALA A 39 -0.62 11.36 -2.62
N VAL A 40 0.52 11.65 -1.98
CA VAL A 40 0.66 11.70 -0.52
C VAL A 40 -0.24 12.76 0.09
N SER A 41 -0.21 13.98 -0.47
CA SER A 41 -1.01 15.12 0.00
C SER A 41 -2.51 14.83 -0.08
N VAL A 42 -2.97 14.31 -1.22
CA VAL A 42 -4.36 13.91 -1.45
C VAL A 42 -4.78 12.82 -0.47
N THR A 43 -3.96 11.77 -0.31
CA THR A 43 -4.27 10.68 0.61
C THR A 43 -4.38 11.17 2.06
N ASN A 44 -3.47 12.05 2.51
CA ASN A 44 -3.53 12.62 3.84
C ASN A 44 -4.80 13.46 4.07
N ARG A 45 -5.22 14.23 3.06
CA ARG A 45 -6.47 14.99 3.13
C ARG A 45 -7.69 14.07 3.20
N CYS A 46 -7.74 13.02 2.40
CA CYS A 46 -8.85 12.07 2.42
C CYS A 46 -8.91 11.27 3.73
N LEU A 47 -7.76 10.90 4.29
CA LEU A 47 -7.68 10.29 5.63
C LEU A 47 -8.23 11.22 6.72
N ALA A 48 -8.09 12.54 6.59
CA ALA A 48 -8.65 13.49 7.53
C ALA A 48 -10.17 13.66 7.38
N VAL A 49 -10.70 13.41 6.17
CA VAL A 49 -12.14 13.46 5.90
C VAL A 49 -12.85 12.17 6.34
N GLY A 50 -12.15 11.02 6.31
CA GLY A 50 -12.69 9.73 6.76
C GLY A 50 -13.74 9.14 5.83
N ASP A 51 -13.70 9.47 4.54
CA ASP A 51 -14.61 8.91 3.53
C ASP A 51 -14.05 7.58 3.02
N ASP A 52 -14.61 6.48 3.52
CA ASP A 52 -14.13 5.12 3.22
C ASP A 52 -14.24 4.75 1.75
N GLU A 53 -15.26 5.23 1.02
CA GLU A 53 -15.38 4.97 -0.43
C GLU A 53 -14.22 5.61 -1.19
N VAL A 54 -13.87 6.85 -0.82
CA VAL A 54 -12.72 7.55 -1.40
C VAL A 54 -11.41 6.85 -1.05
N LEU A 55 -11.24 6.45 0.21
CA LEU A 55 -10.03 5.74 0.66
C LEU A 55 -9.88 4.40 -0.05
N GLN A 56 -10.98 3.68 -0.31
CA GLN A 56 -10.96 2.45 -1.08
C GLN A 56 -10.48 2.68 -2.52
N VAL A 57 -11.01 3.70 -3.19
CA VAL A 57 -10.60 4.06 -4.57
C VAL A 57 -9.14 4.50 -4.61
N ILE A 58 -8.68 5.30 -3.64
CA ILE A 58 -7.28 5.71 -3.53
C ILE A 58 -6.38 4.48 -3.40
N ALA A 59 -6.70 3.56 -2.48
CA ALA A 59 -5.90 2.35 -2.26
C ALA A 59 -5.73 1.56 -3.56
N GLN A 60 -6.82 1.29 -4.28
CA GLN A 60 -6.79 0.59 -5.57
C GLN A 60 -5.91 1.31 -6.60
N LYS A 61 -6.05 2.65 -6.71
CA LYS A 61 -5.27 3.45 -7.67
C LYS A 61 -3.78 3.46 -7.37
N LEU A 62 -3.39 3.42 -6.10
CA LEU A 62 -1.98 3.31 -5.71
C LEU A 62 -1.38 1.98 -6.19
N GLY A 63 -2.13 0.88 -6.17
CA GLY A 63 -1.71 -0.40 -6.77
C GLY A 63 -1.57 -0.34 -8.29
N ASP A 64 -2.47 0.37 -8.98
CA ASP A 64 -2.43 0.58 -10.43
C ASP A 64 -1.18 1.38 -10.90
N PHE A 65 -0.44 2.02 -10.00
CA PHE A 65 0.73 2.84 -10.35
C PHE A 65 2.00 2.03 -10.59
N VAL A 66 2.04 0.74 -10.27
CA VAL A 66 3.22 -0.13 -10.49
C VAL A 66 3.79 -0.02 -11.92
N PRO A 67 2.98 -0.13 -13.00
CA PRO A 67 3.49 -0.03 -14.37
C PRO A 67 3.99 1.37 -14.75
N ILE A 68 3.62 2.40 -13.97
CA ILE A 68 3.89 3.81 -14.26
C ILE A 68 5.12 4.31 -13.47
N ILE A 69 5.27 3.86 -12.22
CA ILE A 69 6.37 4.27 -11.34
C ILE A 69 7.64 3.45 -11.62
N GLY A 70 7.49 2.21 -12.12
CA GLY A 70 8.59 1.28 -12.29
C GLY A 70 9.02 0.70 -10.94
N GLU A 71 10.30 0.38 -10.77
CA GLU A 71 10.84 -0.23 -9.55
C GLU A 71 11.55 0.80 -8.65
N GLY A 72 11.73 0.47 -7.36
CA GLY A 72 12.63 1.23 -6.47
C GLY A 72 11.95 2.13 -5.43
N GLU A 73 12.62 3.22 -5.06
CA GLU A 73 12.27 4.04 -3.87
C GLU A 73 10.90 4.70 -3.96
N ASN A 74 10.46 5.05 -5.17
CA ASN A 74 9.14 5.63 -5.39
C ASN A 74 8.00 4.65 -5.04
N LEU A 75 8.15 3.37 -5.37
CA LEU A 75 7.20 2.33 -4.94
C LEU A 75 7.23 2.13 -3.43
N ALA A 76 8.40 2.24 -2.80
CA ALA A 76 8.49 2.15 -1.34
C ALA A 76 7.72 3.31 -0.65
N GLN A 77 7.67 4.49 -1.26
CA GLN A 77 6.81 5.59 -0.78
C GLN A 77 5.32 5.25 -0.91
N VAL A 78 4.91 4.63 -2.03
CA VAL A 78 3.52 4.16 -2.19
C VAL A 78 3.15 3.13 -1.12
N VAL A 79 4.05 2.18 -0.84
CA VAL A 79 3.85 1.21 0.26
C VAL A 79 3.71 1.92 1.61
N ALA A 80 4.54 2.93 1.90
CA ALA A 80 4.42 3.70 3.15
C ALA A 80 3.07 4.43 3.27
N ILE A 81 2.49 4.91 2.16
CA ILE A 81 1.15 5.51 2.13
C ILE A 81 0.09 4.45 2.46
N LEU A 82 0.17 3.28 1.81
CA LEU A 82 -0.75 2.16 2.04
C LEU A 82 -0.71 1.67 3.49
N GLU A 83 0.50 1.51 4.05
CA GLU A 83 0.69 1.16 5.47
C GLU A 83 0.03 2.21 6.38
N LYS A 84 0.26 3.50 6.12
CA LYS A 84 -0.34 4.58 6.91
C LYS A 84 -1.87 4.60 6.84
N MET A 85 -2.45 4.29 5.69
CA MET A 85 -3.90 4.16 5.54
C MET A 85 -4.43 2.97 6.36
N LEU A 86 -3.75 1.82 6.29
CA LEU A 86 -4.18 0.59 6.97
C LEU A 86 -4.39 0.77 8.47
N TYR A 87 -3.58 1.61 9.11
CA TYR A 87 -3.64 1.85 10.55
C TYR A 87 -4.73 2.82 10.98
N LYS A 88 -5.44 3.43 10.04
CA LYS A 88 -6.42 4.49 10.32
C LYS A 88 -7.84 4.13 9.88
N ILE A 89 -8.04 2.93 9.34
CA ILE A 89 -9.29 2.53 8.70
C ILE A 89 -9.92 1.39 9.48
N GLU A 90 -11.20 1.54 9.82
CA GLU A 90 -12.03 0.51 10.43
C GLU A 90 -12.76 -0.34 9.38
N GLU A 91 -12.94 0.21 8.18
CA GLU A 91 -13.67 -0.43 7.09
C GLU A 91 -12.85 -1.56 6.43
N ILE A 92 -13.41 -2.77 6.43
CA ILE A 92 -12.75 -3.97 5.92
C ILE A 92 -12.56 -3.92 4.40
N LEU A 93 -13.48 -3.29 3.66
CA LEU A 93 -13.36 -3.16 2.20
C LEU A 93 -12.18 -2.27 1.79
N VAL A 94 -11.91 -1.22 2.57
CA VAL A 94 -10.72 -0.38 2.42
C VAL A 94 -9.47 -1.19 2.74
N ALA A 95 -9.45 -1.93 3.86
CA ALA A 95 -8.31 -2.77 4.25
C ALA A 95 -7.94 -3.80 3.18
N LYS A 96 -8.94 -4.47 2.59
CA LYS A 96 -8.74 -5.43 1.50
C LYS A 96 -8.15 -4.78 0.26
N SER A 97 -8.60 -3.57 -0.08
CA SER A 97 -8.08 -2.82 -1.23
C SER A 97 -6.63 -2.36 -0.99
N ILE A 98 -6.30 -1.99 0.24
CA ILE A 98 -4.92 -1.69 0.66
C ILE A 98 -4.03 -2.94 0.53
N SER A 99 -4.48 -4.07 1.09
CA SER A 99 -3.75 -5.34 1.02
C SER A 99 -3.49 -5.77 -0.42
N ALA A 100 -4.52 -5.78 -1.28
CA ALA A 100 -4.38 -6.16 -2.69
C ALA A 100 -3.36 -5.28 -3.43
N SER A 101 -3.37 -3.97 -3.16
CA SER A 101 -2.44 -3.02 -3.77
C SER A 101 -1.02 -3.24 -3.26
N PHE A 102 -0.87 -3.48 -1.96
CA PHE A 102 0.41 -3.84 -1.35
C PHE A 102 1.00 -5.12 -1.97
N VAL A 103 0.21 -6.20 -2.05
CA VAL A 103 0.61 -7.47 -2.66
C VAL A 103 1.06 -7.29 -4.11
N THR A 104 0.40 -6.39 -4.85
CA THR A 104 0.78 -6.05 -6.23
C THR A 104 2.12 -5.32 -6.31
N ILE A 105 2.44 -4.47 -5.34
CA ILE A 105 3.67 -3.64 -5.35
C ILE A 105 4.91 -4.41 -4.90
N ILE A 106 4.79 -5.28 -3.88
CA ILE A 106 5.92 -5.95 -3.23
C ILE A 106 6.90 -6.64 -4.21
N PRO A 107 6.45 -7.38 -5.24
CA PRO A 107 7.35 -8.05 -6.18
C PRO A 107 8.28 -7.11 -6.97
N HIS A 108 7.97 -5.82 -7.03
CA HIS A 108 8.71 -4.79 -7.75
C HIS A 108 9.67 -3.99 -6.86
N LEU A 109 9.75 -4.33 -5.57
CA LEU A 109 10.72 -3.73 -4.66
C LEU A 109 12.05 -4.47 -4.72
N SER A 110 13.14 -3.73 -4.58
CA SER A 110 14.44 -4.36 -4.33
C SER A 110 14.41 -5.11 -2.99
N PRO A 111 15.22 -6.17 -2.80
CA PRO A 111 15.23 -6.93 -1.56
C PRO A 111 15.47 -6.08 -0.31
N ASN A 112 16.29 -5.02 -0.42
CA ASN A 112 16.53 -4.09 0.68
C ASN A 112 15.28 -3.29 1.05
N LEU A 113 14.52 -2.81 0.06
CA LEU A 113 13.28 -2.08 0.28
C LEU A 113 12.18 -3.01 0.83
N ALA A 114 12.05 -4.22 0.28
CA ALA A 114 11.13 -5.23 0.80
C ALA A 114 11.44 -5.58 2.27
N CYS A 115 12.73 -5.71 2.63
CA CYS A 115 13.15 -5.91 4.03
C CYS A 115 12.76 -4.75 4.95
N ASN A 116 12.83 -3.51 4.46
CA ASN A 116 12.37 -2.34 5.23
C ASN A 116 10.86 -2.37 5.45
N CYS A 117 10.07 -2.68 4.42
CA CYS A 117 8.62 -2.86 4.52
C CYS A 117 8.27 -3.96 5.52
N ALA A 118 8.92 -5.13 5.45
CA ALA A 118 8.69 -6.21 6.42
C ALA A 118 9.06 -5.82 7.84
N THR A 119 10.12 -5.04 8.04
CA THR A 119 10.49 -4.54 9.37
C THR A 119 9.40 -3.63 9.94
N ASN A 120 8.81 -2.76 9.11
CA ASN A 120 7.70 -1.91 9.52
C ASN A 120 6.45 -2.73 9.83
N LEU A 121 6.09 -3.69 8.97
CA LEU A 121 4.95 -4.57 9.18
C LEU A 121 5.08 -5.39 10.48
N VAL A 122 6.27 -5.92 10.77
CA VAL A 122 6.55 -6.64 12.02
C VAL A 122 6.43 -5.72 13.24
N ARG A 123 6.89 -4.47 13.17
CA ARG A 123 6.69 -3.51 14.27
C ARG A 123 5.21 -3.25 14.52
N THR A 124 4.45 -3.09 13.45
CA THR A 124 3.01 -2.88 13.51
C THR A 124 2.28 -4.06 14.14
N LEU A 125 2.62 -5.30 13.76
CA LEU A 125 2.01 -6.51 14.31
C LEU A 125 2.17 -6.66 15.83
N VAL A 126 3.11 -5.93 16.44
CA VAL A 126 3.33 -5.91 17.89
C VAL A 126 2.57 -4.78 18.58
N ALA A 127 1.94 -3.86 17.82
CA ALA A 127 1.11 -2.81 18.39
C ALA A 127 -0.22 -3.40 18.89
N GLU A 128 -0.59 -3.08 20.13
CA GLU A 128 -1.75 -3.69 20.81
C GLU A 128 -3.11 -3.13 20.32
N ASP A 129 -3.11 -1.97 19.63
CA ASP A 129 -4.32 -1.22 19.29
C ASP A 129 -4.68 -1.24 17.79
N LEU A 130 -4.49 -2.38 17.11
CA LEU A 130 -4.88 -2.49 15.69
C LEU A 130 -6.37 -2.76 15.52
N TYR A 131 -6.99 -2.03 14.59
CA TYR A 131 -8.36 -2.29 14.13
C TYR A 131 -8.54 -3.71 13.59
N CYS A 132 -9.73 -4.28 13.78
CA CYS A 132 -10.08 -5.63 13.30
C CYS A 132 -9.92 -5.78 11.78
N SER A 133 -10.17 -4.72 11.02
CA SER A 133 -9.97 -4.64 9.57
C SER A 133 -8.50 -4.89 9.17
N CYS A 134 -7.57 -4.21 9.84
CA CYS A 134 -6.13 -4.38 9.67
C CYS A 134 -5.71 -5.80 10.00
N LYS A 135 -6.10 -6.28 11.19
CA LYS A 135 -5.92 -7.66 11.65
C LYS A 135 -6.28 -8.68 10.55
N LYS A 136 -7.46 -8.56 9.92
CA LYS A 136 -7.93 -9.50 8.88
C LYS A 136 -7.06 -9.59 7.62
N VAL A 137 -6.25 -8.56 7.29
CA VAL A 137 -5.46 -8.53 6.04
C VAL A 137 -3.96 -8.70 6.23
N LEU A 138 -3.46 -8.53 7.47
CA LEU A 138 -2.04 -8.71 7.77
C LEU A 138 -1.47 -10.08 7.35
N PRO A 139 -2.17 -11.23 7.54
CA PRO A 139 -1.65 -12.53 7.09
C PRO A 139 -1.31 -12.57 5.60
N GLU A 140 -2.16 -11.96 4.76
CA GLU A 140 -1.95 -11.88 3.31
C GLU A 140 -0.70 -11.05 2.98
N MET A 141 -0.55 -9.88 3.62
CA MET A 141 0.62 -9.02 3.44
C MET A 141 1.93 -9.69 3.89
N MET A 142 1.90 -10.45 4.99
CA MET A 142 3.05 -11.21 5.48
C MET A 142 3.47 -12.31 4.50
N VAL A 143 2.51 -13.06 3.95
CA VAL A 143 2.76 -14.10 2.95
C VAL A 143 3.36 -13.49 1.68
N ALA A 144 2.83 -12.34 1.24
CA ALA A 144 3.35 -11.65 0.06
C ALA A 144 4.79 -11.15 0.26
N LEU A 145 5.17 -10.67 1.44
CA LEU A 145 6.53 -10.23 1.74
C LEU A 145 7.55 -11.38 1.89
N TYR A 146 7.10 -12.54 2.37
CA TYR A 146 7.97 -13.65 2.75
C TYR A 146 9.03 -14.04 1.70
N PRO A 147 8.71 -14.21 0.40
CA PRO A 147 9.72 -14.58 -0.60
C PRO A 147 10.71 -13.46 -0.95
N HIS A 148 10.44 -12.20 -0.57
CA HIS A 148 11.24 -11.03 -0.98
C HIS A 148 12.20 -10.52 0.10
N VAL A 149 12.23 -11.17 1.27
CA VAL A 149 13.05 -10.73 2.41
C VAL A 149 14.14 -11.72 2.78
N ASN A 150 15.13 -11.26 3.53
CA ASN A 150 16.23 -12.11 3.99
C ASN A 150 15.77 -13.17 5.02
N ALA A 151 16.60 -14.20 5.22
CA ALA A 151 16.28 -15.35 6.08
C ALA A 151 15.92 -14.97 7.53
N LYS A 152 16.53 -13.90 8.08
CA LYS A 152 16.20 -13.42 9.42
C LYS A 152 14.77 -12.89 9.49
N LEU A 153 14.38 -12.04 8.53
CA LEU A 153 13.03 -11.52 8.45
C LEU A 153 12.00 -12.59 8.08
N GLN A 154 12.38 -13.60 7.29
CA GLN A 154 11.53 -14.76 7.05
C GLN A 154 11.21 -15.52 8.35
N GLN A 155 12.21 -15.73 9.22
CA GLN A 155 11.99 -16.36 10.52
C GLN A 155 11.05 -15.52 11.41
N ASP A 156 11.27 -14.20 11.46
CA ASP A 156 10.43 -13.28 12.23
C ASP A 156 8.98 -13.29 11.71
N LEU A 157 8.78 -13.14 10.39
CA LEU A 157 7.45 -13.21 9.77
C LEU A 157 6.76 -14.53 10.07
N ARG A 158 7.47 -15.67 9.95
CA ARG A 158 6.91 -16.99 10.28
C ARG A 158 6.49 -17.08 11.74
N PHE A 159 7.34 -16.63 12.66
CA PHE A 159 7.03 -16.63 14.08
C PHE A 159 5.76 -15.79 14.37
N ARG A 160 5.70 -14.57 13.82
CA ARG A 160 4.54 -13.68 13.98
C ARG A 160 3.27 -14.25 13.37
N PHE A 161 3.36 -14.92 12.22
CA PHE A 161 2.21 -15.53 11.56
C PHE A 161 1.61 -16.64 12.42
N MET A 162 2.46 -17.49 13.03
CA MET A 162 2.00 -18.54 13.94
C MET A 162 1.37 -17.93 15.20
N GLN A 163 2.00 -16.91 15.79
CA GLN A 163 1.39 -16.19 16.93
C GLN A 163 0.02 -15.62 16.56
N TYR A 164 -0.11 -15.04 15.37
CA TYR A 164 -1.37 -14.48 14.89
C TYR A 164 -2.45 -15.56 14.72
N ALA A 165 -2.08 -16.76 14.24
CA ALA A 165 -3.00 -17.88 14.12
C ALA A 165 -3.46 -18.44 15.49
N ASP A 166 -2.60 -18.33 16.52
CA ASP A 166 -2.92 -18.76 17.88
C ASP A 166 -3.79 -17.73 18.64
N TYR A 167 -3.87 -16.48 18.16
CA TYR A 167 -4.79 -15.46 18.68
C TYR A 167 -6.21 -15.73 18.15
N GLU A 168 -6.92 -16.67 18.78
CA GLU A 168 -8.38 -16.80 18.66
C GLU A 168 -9.07 -15.61 19.37
N GLU A 169 -9.07 -14.42 18.77
CA GLU A 169 -10.20 -13.51 18.97
C GLU A 169 -11.25 -13.90 17.92
N GLU A 170 -12.42 -14.33 18.38
CA GLU A 170 -13.61 -14.52 17.55
C GLU A 170 -13.89 -13.23 16.77
N VAL A 171 -13.32 -13.08 15.58
CA VAL A 171 -13.72 -12.00 14.67
C VAL A 171 -14.90 -12.57 13.88
N PRO A 172 -16.15 -12.11 14.10
CA PRO A 172 -17.29 -12.64 13.38
C PRO A 172 -17.04 -12.47 11.87
N ILE A 173 -17.33 -13.56 11.15
CA ILE A 173 -17.29 -13.63 9.69
C ILE A 173 -18.46 -12.82 9.14
#